data_AF-A0A1Y2CDP8-F1
#
_entry.id   AF-A0A1Y2CDP8-F1
#
_cell.length_a   1.000
_cell.length_b   1.000
_cell.length_c   1.000
_cell.angle_alpha   90.00
_cell.angle_beta   90.00
_cell.angle_gamma   90.00
#
_symmetry.space_group_name_H-M   'P 1'
#
loop_
_entity.id
_entity.type
_entity.pdbx_description
1 polymer ?
#
loop_
_entity_poly.entity_id
_entity_poly.type
_entity_poly.pdbx_seq_one_letter_code
_entity_poly.pdbx_strand_id
1 'polypeptide(L)'
;MNPATITDGTQFLAWTDAQKTSALFRLAAEEGGDTVSLFGQTPQFPIADADFELFATVFAARKNTRIALSHKEFIRKTFLRFRPFFPNLTAETVHVHDNSKLNSFIEVIGYTEKWVHGTTIHWEAAKQHHYDVNSHHPEFHHGNEMTASDLEESVVDMLAIQWERRYGGDDTVPAATLVTIDDVYLQRYVVADRPRVRQLLDLIAKSDL
;
A
#
# COMPACT_ATOMS: atom_id res chain seq x y z
N MET A 1 2.58 -9.47 -33.88
CA MET A 1 2.19 -8.06 -33.60
C MET A 1 2.87 -7.67 -32.31
N ASN A 2 3.63 -6.58 -32.30
CA ASN A 2 4.13 -6.01 -31.06
C ASN A 2 2.88 -5.40 -30.37
N PRO A 3 2.35 -5.99 -29.27
CA PRO A 3 1.21 -5.38 -28.61
C PRO A 3 1.66 -3.98 -28.21
N ALA A 4 1.01 -2.95 -28.76
CA ALA A 4 1.27 -1.58 -28.34
C ALA A 4 1.14 -1.56 -26.81
N THR A 5 2.20 -1.15 -26.12
CA THR A 5 2.17 -1.03 -24.66
C THR A 5 1.05 -0.08 -24.27
N ILE A 6 0.09 -0.58 -23.51
CA ILE A 6 -0.99 0.23 -22.96
C ILE A 6 -0.47 0.80 -21.66
N THR A 7 -0.12 2.08 -21.69
CA THR A 7 0.42 2.81 -20.53
C THR A 7 -0.62 3.69 -19.85
N ASP A 8 -1.80 3.81 -20.46
CA ASP A 8 -2.94 4.61 -20.00
C ASP A 8 -4.14 3.68 -19.76
N GLY A 9 -4.66 3.70 -18.54
CA GLY A 9 -5.75 2.86 -18.06
C GLY A 9 -7.16 3.40 -18.35
N THR A 10 -7.30 4.49 -19.11
CA THR A 10 -8.60 5.12 -19.44
C THR A 10 -9.63 4.10 -19.94
N GLN A 11 -9.21 3.19 -20.82
CA GLN A 11 -10.13 2.17 -21.37
C GLN A 11 -10.69 1.21 -20.30
N PHE A 12 -9.92 0.94 -19.24
CA PHE A 12 -10.36 0.06 -18.15
C PHE A 12 -11.27 0.81 -17.17
N LEU A 13 -11.09 2.12 -17.01
CA LEU A 13 -12.00 2.94 -16.22
C LEU A 13 -13.41 3.01 -16.81
N ALA A 14 -13.54 2.83 -18.12
CA ALA A 14 -14.82 2.72 -18.81
C ALA A 14 -15.54 1.38 -18.61
N TRP A 15 -14.90 0.39 -17.97
CA TRP A 15 -15.55 -0.88 -17.63
C TRP A 15 -16.71 -0.69 -16.66
N THR A 16 -17.69 -1.58 -16.73
CA THR A 16 -18.76 -1.69 -15.73
C THR A 16 -18.19 -2.07 -14.37
N ASP A 17 -18.91 -1.75 -13.29
CA ASP A 17 -18.49 -2.12 -11.93
C ASP A 17 -18.34 -3.63 -11.77
N ALA A 18 -19.22 -4.42 -12.40
CA ALA A 18 -19.10 -5.88 -12.42
C ALA A 18 -17.78 -6.35 -13.05
N GLN A 19 -17.37 -5.78 -14.18
CA GLN A 19 -16.08 -6.10 -14.81
C GLN A 19 -14.90 -5.69 -13.92
N LYS A 20 -14.95 -4.48 -13.33
CA LYS A 20 -13.90 -3.96 -12.44
C LYS A 20 -13.72 -4.87 -11.22
N THR A 21 -14.78 -5.17 -10.50
CA THR A 21 -14.75 -6.05 -9.32
C THR A 21 -14.24 -7.44 -9.69
N SER A 22 -14.68 -7.99 -10.82
CA SER A 22 -14.28 -9.34 -11.24
C SER A 22 -12.82 -9.40 -11.68
N ALA A 23 -12.32 -8.35 -12.33
CA ALA A 23 -10.91 -8.22 -12.67
C ALA A 23 -10.03 -8.13 -11.42
N LEU A 24 -10.40 -7.31 -10.42
CA LEU A 24 -9.65 -7.19 -9.17
C LEU A 24 -9.67 -8.49 -8.36
N PHE A 25 -10.82 -9.15 -8.26
CA PHE A 25 -10.94 -10.43 -7.57
C PHE A 25 -10.03 -11.48 -8.22
N ARG A 26 -10.10 -11.63 -9.55
CA ARG A 26 -9.26 -12.59 -10.28
C ARG A 26 -7.78 -12.24 -10.14
N LEU A 27 -7.43 -10.96 -10.24
CA LEU A 27 -6.06 -10.48 -10.07
C LEU A 27 -5.51 -10.81 -8.67
N ALA A 28 -6.28 -10.54 -7.62
CA ALA A 28 -5.90 -10.89 -6.26
C ALA A 28 -5.78 -12.41 -6.06
N ALA A 29 -6.72 -13.19 -6.61
CA ALA A 29 -6.70 -14.65 -6.53
C ALA A 29 -5.46 -15.27 -7.18
N GLU A 30 -5.11 -14.81 -8.40
CA GLU A 30 -3.96 -15.33 -9.15
C GLU A 30 -2.62 -14.95 -8.51
N GLU A 31 -2.55 -13.81 -7.82
CA GLU A 31 -1.33 -13.32 -7.15
C GLU A 31 -1.24 -13.73 -5.67
N GLY A 32 -2.14 -14.60 -5.20
CA GLY A 32 -2.10 -15.16 -3.84
C GLY A 32 -2.60 -14.22 -2.74
N GLY A 33 -3.37 -13.19 -3.09
CA GLY A 33 -4.03 -12.30 -2.13
C GLY A 33 -5.20 -12.97 -1.41
N ASP A 34 -5.52 -12.48 -0.20
CA ASP A 34 -6.68 -12.94 0.58
C ASP A 34 -7.99 -12.36 -0.01
N THR A 35 -8.58 -13.08 -0.97
CA THR A 35 -9.79 -12.63 -1.65
C THR A 35 -11.00 -12.53 -0.71
N VAL A 36 -11.02 -13.28 0.39
CA VAL A 36 -12.13 -13.24 1.35
C VAL A 36 -12.09 -11.93 2.12
N SER A 37 -10.92 -11.58 2.66
CA SER A 37 -10.68 -10.30 3.35
C SER A 37 -10.93 -9.10 2.42
N LEU A 38 -10.52 -9.21 1.15
CA LEU A 38 -10.60 -8.10 0.19
C LEU A 38 -12.00 -7.85 -0.39
N PHE A 39 -12.81 -8.88 -0.62
CA PHE A 39 -14.07 -8.78 -1.37
C PHE A 39 -15.30 -9.33 -0.67
N GLY A 40 -15.14 -10.07 0.44
CA GLY A 40 -16.22 -10.68 1.22
C GLY A 40 -16.96 -11.85 0.53
N GLN A 41 -17.07 -11.84 -0.80
CA GLN A 41 -17.72 -12.89 -1.59
C GLN A 41 -17.10 -13.02 -2.99
N THR A 42 -17.18 -14.22 -3.57
CA THR A 42 -16.79 -14.46 -4.96
C THR A 42 -17.75 -13.74 -5.91
N PRO A 43 -17.24 -12.91 -6.84
CA PRO A 43 -18.08 -12.26 -7.84
C PRO A 43 -18.79 -13.29 -8.72
N GLN A 44 -20.05 -13.01 -9.06
CA GLN A 44 -20.88 -13.91 -9.87
C GLN A 44 -20.70 -13.74 -11.39
N PHE A 45 -19.92 -12.75 -11.84
CA PHE A 45 -19.80 -12.39 -13.24
C PHE A 45 -18.36 -12.55 -13.72
N PRO A 46 -18.08 -13.43 -14.69
CA PRO A 46 -16.73 -13.54 -15.21
C PRO A 46 -16.42 -12.38 -16.17
N ILE A 47 -15.28 -11.72 -15.96
CA ILE A 47 -14.65 -10.89 -16.99
C ILE A 47 -14.13 -11.82 -18.11
N ALA A 48 -14.24 -11.40 -19.38
CA ALA A 48 -13.71 -12.19 -20.49
C ALA A 48 -12.19 -12.35 -20.39
N ASP A 49 -11.65 -13.52 -20.71
CA ASP A 49 -10.21 -13.81 -20.58
C ASP A 49 -9.34 -12.82 -21.36
N ALA A 50 -9.76 -12.42 -22.56
CA ALA A 50 -9.03 -11.45 -23.37
C ALA A 50 -8.95 -10.07 -22.71
N ASP A 51 -10.04 -9.61 -22.10
CA ASP A 51 -10.09 -8.31 -21.39
C ASP A 51 -9.24 -8.37 -20.13
N PHE A 52 -9.32 -9.47 -19.39
CA PHE A 52 -8.50 -9.68 -18.21
C PHE A 52 -7.01 -9.73 -18.55
N GLU A 53 -6.60 -10.45 -19.59
CA GLU A 53 -5.19 -10.50 -19.99
C GLU A 53 -4.66 -9.14 -20.48
N LEU A 54 -5.51 -8.34 -21.14
CA LEU A 54 -5.17 -6.98 -21.50
C LEU A 54 -4.86 -6.13 -20.26
N PHE A 55 -5.68 -6.22 -19.21
CA PHE A 55 -5.52 -5.50 -17.95
C PHE A 55 -4.36 -6.03 -17.10
N ALA A 56 -4.31 -7.34 -16.90
CA ALA A 56 -3.38 -8.01 -16.00
C ALA A 56 -1.95 -8.03 -16.57
N THR A 57 -1.79 -8.32 -17.86
CA THR A 57 -0.48 -8.47 -18.52
C THR A 57 -0.07 -7.24 -19.30
N VAL A 58 -0.89 -6.78 -20.25
CA VAL A 58 -0.47 -5.73 -21.20
C VAL A 58 -0.37 -4.37 -20.51
N PHE A 59 -1.35 -4.04 -19.67
CA PHE A 59 -1.31 -2.88 -18.79
C PHE A 59 -0.49 -3.12 -17.51
N ALA A 60 -0.09 -4.37 -17.25
CA ALA A 60 0.79 -4.77 -16.15
C ALA A 60 0.24 -4.56 -14.72
N ALA A 61 -1.08 -4.66 -14.53
CA ALA A 61 -1.69 -4.61 -13.20
C ALA A 61 -1.14 -5.70 -12.25
N ARG A 62 -0.77 -6.90 -12.76
CA ARG A 62 -0.11 -7.97 -11.97
C ARG A 62 1.15 -7.47 -11.27
N LYS A 63 1.96 -6.66 -11.95
CA LYS A 63 3.20 -6.12 -11.37
C LYS A 63 2.89 -5.20 -10.19
N ASN A 64 1.89 -4.33 -10.30
CA ASN A 64 1.45 -3.47 -9.21
C ASN A 64 0.92 -4.29 -8.02
N THR A 65 0.08 -5.31 -8.28
CA THR A 65 -0.44 -6.19 -7.23
C THR A 65 0.66 -6.88 -6.45
N ARG A 66 1.70 -7.41 -7.13
CA ARG A 66 2.86 -8.01 -6.45
C ARG A 66 3.62 -7.02 -5.58
N ILE A 67 3.79 -5.78 -6.04
CA ILE A 67 4.43 -4.72 -5.26
C ILE A 67 3.61 -4.43 -3.99
N ALA A 68 2.29 -4.29 -4.12
CA ALA A 68 1.41 -4.05 -2.97
C ALA A 68 1.41 -5.21 -1.96
N LEU A 69 1.37 -6.46 -2.45
CA LEU A 69 1.44 -7.65 -1.58
C LEU A 69 2.80 -7.79 -0.88
N SER A 70 3.91 -7.53 -1.59
CA SER A 70 5.25 -7.47 -0.99
C SER A 70 5.30 -6.44 0.14
N HIS A 71 4.83 -5.24 -0.12
CA HIS A 71 4.82 -4.17 0.87
C HIS A 71 3.99 -4.54 2.11
N LYS A 72 2.78 -5.09 1.93
CA LYS A 72 1.94 -5.60 3.04
C LYS A 72 2.65 -6.66 3.88
N GLU A 73 3.44 -7.54 3.27
CA GLU A 73 4.25 -8.49 4.02
C GLU A 73 5.32 -7.80 4.86
N PHE A 74 5.98 -6.75 4.35
CA PHE A 74 6.92 -5.95 5.12
C PHE A 74 6.27 -5.15 6.24
N ILE A 75 5.05 -4.66 6.05
CA ILE A 75 4.23 -4.04 7.09
C ILE A 75 4.02 -5.03 8.24
N ARG A 76 3.58 -6.26 7.91
CA ARG A 76 3.40 -7.34 8.88
C ARG A 76 4.71 -7.71 9.59
N LYS A 77 5.81 -7.90 8.86
CA LYS A 77 7.14 -8.21 9.44
C LYS A 77 7.61 -7.11 10.38
N THR A 78 7.48 -5.86 9.97
CA THR A 78 7.87 -4.68 10.77
C THR A 78 7.06 -4.60 12.05
N PHE A 79 5.74 -4.72 11.95
CA PHE A 79 4.87 -4.75 13.12
C PHE A 79 5.26 -5.87 14.08
N LEU A 80 5.47 -7.09 13.59
CA LEU A 80 5.83 -8.22 14.44
C LEU A 80 7.18 -8.02 15.14
N ARG A 81 8.18 -7.50 14.43
CA ARG A 81 9.52 -7.23 14.99
C ARG A 81 9.48 -6.18 16.09
N PHE A 82 8.72 -5.11 15.88
CA PHE A 82 8.70 -3.94 16.77
C PHE A 82 7.43 -3.81 17.61
N ARG A 83 6.61 -4.87 17.67
CA ARG A 83 5.32 -4.90 18.36
C ARG A 83 5.32 -4.28 19.77
N PRO A 84 6.34 -4.49 20.63
CA PRO A 84 6.37 -3.89 21.96
C PRO A 84 6.32 -2.36 21.99
N PHE A 85 6.66 -1.69 20.88
CA PHE A 85 6.63 -0.23 20.76
C PHE A 85 5.33 0.32 20.17
N PHE A 86 4.39 -0.54 19.77
CA PHE A 86 3.12 -0.15 19.14
C PHE A 86 1.93 -0.68 19.94
N PRO A 87 1.69 -0.16 21.16
CA PRO A 87 0.63 -0.65 22.04
C PRO A 87 -0.80 -0.35 21.55
N ASN A 88 -0.98 0.61 20.66
CA ASN A 88 -2.30 0.99 20.12
C ASN A 88 -2.60 0.33 18.77
N LEU A 89 -1.58 -0.13 18.05
CA LEU A 89 -1.71 -0.78 16.76
C LEU A 89 -2.07 -2.27 16.90
N THR A 90 -3.14 -2.68 16.22
CA THR A 90 -3.61 -4.07 16.24
C THR A 90 -3.11 -4.87 15.04
N ALA A 91 -3.03 -6.19 15.20
CA ALA A 91 -2.71 -7.09 14.08
C ALA A 91 -3.76 -7.03 12.96
N GLU A 92 -5.02 -6.72 13.29
CA GLU A 92 -6.10 -6.58 12.31
C GLU A 92 -5.88 -5.34 11.44
N THR A 93 -5.59 -4.19 12.06
CA THR A 93 -5.23 -2.95 11.36
C THR A 93 -4.07 -3.20 10.39
N VAL A 94 -3.01 -3.87 10.86
CA VAL A 94 -1.83 -4.26 10.06
C VAL A 94 -2.20 -5.22 8.93
N HIS A 95 -3.12 -6.15 9.16
CA HIS A 95 -3.57 -7.10 8.14
C HIS A 95 -4.30 -6.39 6.99
N VAL A 96 -5.13 -5.40 7.29
CA VAL A 96 -5.91 -4.66 6.28
C VAL A 96 -5.19 -3.45 5.68
N HIS A 97 -3.99 -3.12 6.17
CA HIS A 97 -3.16 -2.02 5.67
C HIS A 97 -3.10 -2.01 4.14
N ASP A 98 -3.38 -0.86 3.51
CA ASP A 98 -3.31 -0.69 2.06
C ASP A 98 -4.20 -1.63 1.23
N ASN A 99 -5.24 -2.24 1.80
CA ASN A 99 -6.18 -3.07 1.03
C ASN A 99 -6.79 -2.32 -0.17
N SER A 100 -6.93 -1.00 -0.07
CA SER A 100 -7.40 -0.14 -1.15
C SER A 100 -6.55 -0.26 -2.43
N LYS A 101 -5.23 -0.50 -2.30
CA LYS A 101 -4.33 -0.73 -3.45
C LYS A 101 -4.61 -2.05 -4.19
N LEU A 102 -5.44 -2.92 -3.61
CA LEU A 102 -5.81 -4.23 -4.15
C LEU A 102 -7.30 -4.30 -4.55
N ASN A 103 -8.18 -3.56 -3.87
CA ASN A 103 -9.62 -3.65 -4.08
C ASN A 103 -10.28 -2.33 -4.57
N SER A 104 -9.54 -1.22 -4.67
CA SER A 104 -10.00 0.00 -5.36
C SER A 104 -9.49 0.03 -6.80
N PHE A 105 -10.40 0.03 -7.76
CA PHE A 105 -10.04 0.00 -9.18
C PHE A 105 -9.25 1.24 -9.62
N ILE A 106 -9.61 2.42 -9.09
CA ILE A 106 -8.88 3.65 -9.41
C ILE A 106 -7.46 3.62 -8.85
N GLU A 107 -7.25 3.06 -7.65
CA GLU A 107 -5.91 2.89 -7.11
C GLU A 107 -5.08 1.91 -7.92
N VAL A 108 -5.63 0.76 -8.30
CA VAL A 108 -4.89 -0.21 -9.13
C VAL A 108 -4.47 0.42 -10.47
N ILE A 109 -5.35 1.19 -11.12
CA ILE A 109 -5.00 1.91 -12.34
C ILE A 109 -3.89 2.94 -12.08
N GLY A 110 -4.12 3.89 -11.16
CA GLY A 110 -3.18 4.99 -10.98
C GLY A 110 -1.82 4.57 -10.41
N TYR A 111 -1.78 3.57 -9.53
CA TYR A 111 -0.52 3.03 -9.00
C TYR A 111 0.24 2.21 -10.05
N THR A 112 -0.47 1.45 -10.90
CA THR A 112 0.18 0.78 -12.04
C THR A 112 0.80 1.81 -12.97
N GLU A 113 0.07 2.86 -13.33
CA GLU A 113 0.63 3.93 -14.17
C GLU A 113 1.83 4.62 -13.51
N LYS A 114 1.74 4.95 -12.22
CA LYS A 114 2.81 5.64 -11.49
C LYS A 114 4.08 4.81 -11.41
N TRP A 115 3.99 3.55 -10.99
CA TRP A 115 5.14 2.72 -10.61
C TRP A 115 5.61 1.77 -11.70
N VAL A 116 4.77 1.47 -12.69
CA VAL A 116 5.13 0.60 -13.82
C VAL A 116 5.43 1.40 -15.07
N HIS A 117 4.61 2.41 -15.40
CA HIS A 117 4.69 3.12 -16.68
C HIS A 117 5.38 4.49 -16.60
N GLY A 118 5.42 5.10 -15.41
CA GLY A 118 5.90 6.46 -15.19
C GLY A 118 4.75 7.47 -15.33
N THR A 119 4.37 8.07 -14.19
CA THR A 119 3.30 9.05 -13.92
C THR A 119 2.42 9.58 -15.08
N THR A 120 1.12 9.63 -14.82
CA THR A 120 0.03 9.87 -15.80
C THR A 120 -1.12 10.66 -15.18
N ILE A 121 -2.23 10.82 -15.94
CA ILE A 121 -3.41 11.59 -15.54
C ILE A 121 -4.22 10.97 -14.37
N HIS A 122 -4.20 9.65 -14.16
CA HIS A 122 -5.00 9.02 -13.10
C HIS A 122 -4.25 8.91 -11.76
N TRP A 123 -2.95 9.17 -11.76
CA TRP A 123 -2.14 9.07 -10.54
C TRP A 123 -2.65 9.97 -9.42
N GLU A 124 -2.99 11.23 -9.72
CA GLU A 124 -3.44 12.17 -8.70
C GLU A 124 -4.80 11.76 -8.11
N ALA A 125 -5.71 11.22 -8.93
CA ALA A 125 -7.00 10.70 -8.45
C ALA A 125 -6.82 9.46 -7.57
N ALA A 126 -5.95 8.53 -7.97
CA ALA A 126 -5.62 7.36 -7.18
C ALA A 126 -4.94 7.72 -5.85
N LYS A 127 -3.98 8.65 -5.88
CA LYS A 127 -3.29 9.16 -4.68
C LYS A 127 -4.27 9.85 -3.72
N GLN A 128 -5.19 10.66 -4.24
CA GLN A 128 -6.20 11.31 -3.41
C GLN A 128 -7.14 10.27 -2.78
N HIS A 129 -7.69 9.34 -3.57
CA HIS A 129 -8.51 8.26 -3.03
C HIS A 129 -7.78 7.49 -1.92
N HIS A 130 -6.50 7.19 -2.12
CA HIS A 130 -5.67 6.51 -1.14
C HIS A 130 -5.57 7.27 0.19
N TYR A 131 -5.36 8.59 0.13
CA TYR A 131 -5.33 9.46 1.30
C TYR A 131 -6.69 9.65 1.97
N ASP A 132 -7.78 9.50 1.23
CA ASP A 132 -9.13 9.64 1.76
C ASP A 132 -9.61 8.37 2.50
N VAL A 133 -8.97 7.22 2.29
CA VAL A 133 -9.42 5.92 2.83
C VAL A 133 -8.42 5.23 3.76
N ASN A 134 -7.16 5.69 3.83
CA ASN A 134 -6.13 5.12 4.70
C ASN A 134 -5.70 6.13 5.77
N SER A 135 -6.18 5.92 7.00
CA SER A 135 -6.00 6.87 8.12
C SER A 135 -4.57 6.98 8.65
N HIS A 136 -3.68 6.05 8.31
CA HIS A 136 -2.26 6.13 8.68
C HIS A 136 -1.47 7.19 7.89
N HIS A 137 -2.09 7.85 6.91
CA HIS A 137 -1.51 9.00 6.22
C HIS A 137 -1.89 10.32 6.90
N PRO A 138 -0.93 11.24 7.15
CA PRO A 138 -1.24 12.57 7.68
C PRO A 138 -2.28 13.34 6.86
N GLU A 139 -2.31 13.12 5.53
CA GLU A 139 -3.25 13.75 4.61
C GLU A 139 -4.73 13.42 4.91
N PHE A 140 -5.02 12.23 5.46
CA PHE A 140 -6.36 11.81 5.90
C PHE A 140 -6.93 12.71 7.01
N HIS A 141 -6.05 13.26 7.86
CA HIS A 141 -6.46 14.02 9.05
C HIS A 141 -6.67 15.51 8.77
N HIS A 142 -6.44 15.97 7.53
CA HIS A 142 -6.68 17.34 7.08
C HIS A 142 -6.06 18.43 7.99
N GLY A 143 -4.86 18.18 8.48
CA GLY A 143 -4.13 19.11 9.36
C GLY A 143 -4.44 18.96 10.86
N ASN A 144 -5.22 17.96 11.24
CA ASN A 144 -5.40 17.56 12.64
C ASN A 144 -4.34 16.54 13.08
N GLU A 145 -4.22 16.34 14.39
CA GLU A 145 -3.38 15.30 14.97
C GLU A 145 -3.93 13.90 14.67
N MET A 146 -3.03 12.98 14.39
CA MET A 146 -3.36 11.57 14.17
C MET A 146 -3.72 10.87 15.48
N THR A 147 -4.61 9.88 15.41
CA THR A 147 -4.85 8.99 16.54
C THR A 147 -3.57 8.21 16.87
N ALA A 148 -3.48 7.67 18.10
CA ALA A 148 -2.30 6.91 18.49
C ALA A 148 -2.08 5.67 17.60
N SER A 149 -3.15 4.95 17.24
CA SER A 149 -3.06 3.79 16.34
C SER A 149 -2.63 4.20 14.93
N ASP A 150 -3.21 5.26 14.36
CA ASP A 150 -2.85 5.71 13.01
C ASP A 150 -1.39 6.18 12.93
N LEU A 151 -0.92 6.87 13.97
CA LEU A 151 0.46 7.34 14.05
C LEU A 151 1.44 6.16 14.16
N GLU A 152 1.11 5.15 14.98
CA GLU A 152 1.90 3.92 15.08
C GLU A 152 1.93 3.14 13.75
N GLU A 153 0.79 3.01 13.06
CA GLU A 153 0.72 2.38 11.73
C GLU A 153 1.58 3.15 10.72
N SER A 154 1.55 4.49 10.76
CA SER A 154 2.37 5.36 9.91
C SER A 154 3.88 5.13 10.12
N VAL A 155 4.30 4.91 11.37
CA VAL A 155 5.70 4.57 11.70
C VAL A 155 6.05 3.18 11.19
N VAL A 156 5.16 2.20 11.34
CA VAL A 156 5.34 0.86 10.77
C VAL A 156 5.50 0.93 9.24
N ASP A 157 4.70 1.74 8.55
CA ASP A 157 4.81 1.95 7.10
C ASP A 157 6.19 2.52 6.71
N MET A 158 6.63 3.60 7.35
CA MET A 158 7.96 4.17 7.07
C MET A 158 9.09 3.16 7.27
N LEU A 159 9.06 2.39 8.36
CA LEU A 159 10.06 1.37 8.65
C LEU A 159 9.98 0.19 7.67
N ALA A 160 8.79 -0.22 7.27
CA ALA A 160 8.56 -1.28 6.29
C ALA A 160 9.11 -0.90 4.90
N ILE A 161 8.84 0.32 4.44
CA ILE A 161 9.38 0.86 3.18
C ILE A 161 10.92 0.87 3.23
N GLN A 162 11.50 1.35 4.34
CA GLN A 162 12.94 1.40 4.51
C GLN A 162 13.54 -0.02 4.47
N TRP A 163 12.96 -0.96 5.21
CA TRP A 163 13.43 -2.34 5.27
C TRP A 163 13.33 -3.02 3.90
N GLU A 164 12.18 -2.92 3.25
CA GLU A 164 11.90 -3.50 1.93
C GLU A 164 12.83 -2.92 0.87
N ARG A 165 12.82 -1.58 0.70
CA ARG A 165 13.34 -0.95 -0.51
C ARG A 165 14.79 -0.53 -0.40
N ARG A 166 15.25 -0.15 0.80
CA ARG A 166 16.63 0.30 1.02
C ARG A 166 17.54 -0.84 1.43
N TYR A 167 17.02 -1.80 2.19
CA TYR A 167 17.80 -2.92 2.71
C TYR A 167 17.42 -4.28 2.13
N GLY A 168 16.53 -4.32 1.13
CA GLY A 168 16.18 -5.55 0.42
C GLY A 168 15.53 -6.62 1.30
N GLY A 169 14.99 -6.21 2.46
CA GLY A 169 14.37 -7.11 3.41
C GLY A 169 15.31 -7.98 4.24
N ASP A 170 16.59 -7.63 4.34
CA ASP A 170 17.57 -8.36 5.14
C ASP A 170 17.21 -8.35 6.64
N ASP A 171 16.95 -9.54 7.20
CA ASP A 171 16.55 -9.70 8.60
C ASP A 171 17.69 -9.38 9.60
N THR A 172 18.93 -9.23 9.13
CA THR A 172 20.09 -8.89 9.97
C THR A 172 20.29 -7.39 10.18
N VAL A 173 19.51 -6.54 9.50
CA VAL A 173 19.60 -5.08 9.63
C VAL A 173 19.21 -4.67 11.05
N PRO A 174 20.07 -3.94 11.80
CA PRO A 174 19.75 -3.51 13.16
C PRO A 174 18.58 -2.52 13.23
N ALA A 175 17.83 -2.51 14.33
CA ALA A 175 16.75 -1.55 14.54
C ALA A 175 17.22 -0.09 14.40
N ALA A 176 18.39 0.24 14.96
CA ALA A 176 19.02 1.56 14.86
C ALA A 176 19.27 2.01 13.41
N THR A 177 19.42 1.07 12.48
CA THR A 177 19.59 1.36 11.06
C THR A 177 18.25 1.55 10.35
N LEU A 178 17.21 0.80 10.71
CA LEU A 178 15.87 0.95 10.11
C LEU A 178 15.21 2.29 10.46
N VAL A 179 15.49 2.85 11.64
CA VAL A 179 14.91 4.12 12.09
C VAL A 179 15.56 5.37 11.48
N THR A 180 16.59 5.24 10.63
CA THR A 180 17.22 6.39 9.96
C THR A 180 16.33 6.86 8.80
N ILE A 181 15.27 7.60 9.14
CA ILE A 181 14.28 8.15 8.23
C ILE A 181 14.64 9.59 7.87
N ASP A 182 14.62 9.91 6.58
CA ASP A 182 14.91 11.27 6.11
C ASP A 182 13.86 12.26 6.64
N ASP A 183 14.32 13.44 7.08
CA ASP A 183 13.45 14.47 7.69
C ASP A 183 12.31 14.91 6.77
N VAL A 184 12.46 14.77 5.44
CA VAL A 184 11.40 15.07 4.48
C VAL A 184 10.12 14.24 4.71
N TYR A 185 10.26 13.00 5.18
CA TYR A 185 9.10 12.17 5.53
C TYR A 185 8.45 12.65 6.83
N LEU A 186 9.25 13.09 7.80
CA LEU A 186 8.76 13.66 9.06
C LEU A 186 8.04 15.00 8.88
N GLN A 187 8.33 15.72 7.80
CA GLN A 187 7.66 16.98 7.47
C GLN A 187 6.20 16.80 7.06
N ARG A 188 5.78 15.58 6.68
CA ARG A 188 4.38 15.25 6.34
C ARG A 188 3.45 15.33 7.54
N TYR A 189 3.96 15.07 8.75
CA TYR A 189 3.18 15.18 9.99
C TYR A 189 2.96 16.63 10.39
N VAL A 190 1.81 16.89 11.03
CA VAL A 190 1.55 18.16 11.72
C VAL A 190 2.57 18.35 12.85
N VAL A 191 2.82 19.61 13.23
CA VAL A 191 3.88 19.95 14.20
C VAL A 191 3.73 19.21 15.53
N ALA A 192 2.49 18.99 15.98
CA ALA A 192 2.19 18.29 17.23
C ALA A 192 2.51 16.78 17.21
N ASP A 193 2.43 16.13 16.05
CA ASP A 193 2.70 14.69 15.92
C ASP A 193 4.20 14.37 15.78
N ARG A 194 5.00 15.32 15.27
CA ARG A 194 6.44 15.09 15.03
C ARG A 194 7.21 14.63 16.28
N PRO A 195 7.02 15.22 17.48
CA PRO A 195 7.68 14.71 18.69
C PRO A 195 7.27 13.27 19.04
N ARG A 196 6.00 12.90 18.82
CA ARG A 196 5.48 11.55 19.10
C ARG A 196 6.11 10.52 18.16
N VAL A 197 6.19 10.84 16.87
CA VAL A 197 6.88 10.01 15.87
C VAL A 197 8.36 9.83 16.22
N ARG A 198 9.07 10.92 16.54
CA ARG A 198 10.48 10.85 16.94
C ARG A 198 10.70 10.02 18.20
N GLN A 199 9.81 10.15 19.19
CA GLN A 199 9.88 9.35 20.40
C GLN A 199 9.76 7.85 20.09
N LEU A 200 8.84 7.43 19.21
CA LEU A 200 8.71 6.03 18.79
C LEU A 200 9.99 5.54 18.10
N LEU A 201 10.52 6.32 17.16
CA LEU A 201 11.77 5.99 16.46
C LEU A 201 12.96 5.88 17.43
N ASP A 202 13.06 6.78 18.40
CA ASP A 202 14.13 6.76 19.42
C ASP A 202 14.02 5.55 20.35
N LEU A 203 12.81 5.11 20.70
CA LEU A 203 12.59 3.90 21.50
C LEU A 203 13.04 2.65 20.74
N ILE A 204 12.68 2.55 19.46
CA ILE A 204 13.08 1.46 18.58
C ILE A 204 14.60 1.46 18.38
N ALA A 205 15.21 2.63 18.17
CA ALA A 205 16.66 2.78 17.96
C ALA A 205 17.50 2.30 19.15
N LYS A 206 16.98 2.46 20.37
CA LYS A 206 17.64 2.06 21.62
C LYS A 206 17.33 0.62 22.03
N SER A 207 16.52 -0.10 21.26
CA SER A 207 16.19 -1.49 21.53
C SER A 207 17.33 -2.42 21.09
N ASP A 208 17.45 -3.57 21.77
CA ASP A 208 18.41 -4.62 21.41
C ASP A 208 17.89 -5.53 20.27
N LEU A 209 16.93 -5.04 19.45
CA LEU A 209 16.24 -5.78 18.38
C LEU A 209 16.83 -5.59 16.98
#